data_AF-A0A1V5NZ72-F1
#
_entry.id   AF-A0A1V5NZ72-F1
#
_cell.length_a   1.000
_cell.length_b   1.000
_cell.length_c   1.000
_cell.angle_alpha   90.00
_cell.angle_beta   90.00
_cell.angle_gamma   90.00
#
_symmetry.space_group_name_H-M   'P 1'
#
loop_
_entity.id
_entity.type
_entity.pdbx_description
1 polymer ?
#
loop_
_entity_poly.entity_id
_entity_poly.type
_entity_poly.pdbx_seq_one_letter_code
_entity_poly.pdbx_strand_id
1 'polypeptide(L)'
;MLISTFHWWLAVLLFWTSAMPSDGGRFANRRVWYFPNTSFKPDDHPHGRWFEAIDSGLAKDGLKNVLIEREHPFGKPLARRLTPPVFKLFLVDIDRNGTDDLVAGVERTIRGRKWKRVYVYESRHPDFPPLWLGSRLSFVLYDFSIVTVRGRPGLRAAERHFGRKVTSEYLWYTFGFRTVSSREDHAP
;
A
#
# COMPACT_ATOMS: atom_id res chain seq x y z
N MET A 1 1.61 -31.02 -14.30
CA MET A 1 0.74 -29.93 -14.80
C MET A 1 -0.57 -29.89 -14.00
N LEU A 2 -0.49 -29.79 -12.67
CA LEU A 2 -1.62 -29.87 -11.72
C LEU A 2 -1.57 -28.80 -10.61
N ILE A 3 -0.49 -28.03 -10.52
CA ILE A 3 -0.24 -27.05 -9.45
C ILE A 3 -0.79 -25.65 -9.81
N SER A 4 -0.98 -25.37 -11.11
CA SER A 4 -1.44 -24.06 -11.61
C SER A 4 -2.95 -23.83 -11.44
N THR A 5 -3.76 -24.89 -11.50
CA THR A 5 -5.23 -24.81 -11.38
C THR A 5 -5.70 -24.60 -9.94
N PHE A 6 -4.95 -25.03 -8.94
CA PHE A 6 -5.31 -24.83 -7.52
C PHE A 6 -5.13 -23.38 -7.05
N HIS A 7 -4.13 -22.67 -7.60
CA HIS A 7 -3.88 -21.25 -7.28
C HIS A 7 -5.02 -20.33 -7.73
N TRP A 8 -5.65 -20.63 -8.87
CA TRP A 8 -6.80 -19.86 -9.36
C TRP A 8 -8.07 -20.10 -8.55
N TRP A 9 -8.30 -21.32 -8.08
CA TRP A 9 -9.45 -21.63 -7.21
C TRP A 9 -9.35 -20.96 -5.84
N LEU A 10 -8.15 -20.86 -5.25
CA LEU A 10 -7.94 -20.13 -3.99
C LEU A 10 -8.17 -18.62 -4.16
N ALA A 11 -7.74 -18.04 -5.29
CA ALA A 11 -7.98 -16.64 -5.61
C ALA A 11 -9.48 -16.31 -5.81
N VAL A 12 -10.25 -17.23 -6.42
CA VAL A 12 -11.71 -17.07 -6.58
C VAL A 12 -12.46 -17.22 -5.25
N LEU A 13 -12.02 -18.12 -4.37
CA LEU A 13 -12.55 -18.23 -3.00
C LEU A 13 -12.25 -16.98 -2.15
N LEU A 14 -11.08 -16.36 -2.34
CA LEU A 14 -10.70 -15.11 -1.65
C LEU A 14 -11.53 -13.90 -2.10
N PHE A 15 -12.03 -13.88 -3.34
CA PHE A 15 -12.97 -12.86 -3.82
C PHE A 15 -14.34 -12.90 -3.08
N TRP A 16 -14.72 -14.05 -2.51
CA TRP A 16 -15.93 -14.16 -1.68
C TRP A 16 -15.70 -13.79 -0.20
N THR A 17 -14.45 -13.61 0.25
CA THR A 17 -14.12 -13.25 1.63
C THR A 17 -14.07 -11.75 1.91
N SER A 18 -14.30 -10.89 0.90
CA SER A 18 -14.42 -9.44 1.07
C SER A 18 -15.73 -8.98 1.75
N ALA A 19 -16.62 -9.92 2.07
CA ALA A 19 -17.87 -9.68 2.80
C ALA A 19 -18.05 -10.67 3.97
N MET A 20 -17.00 -10.88 4.78
CA MET A 20 -17.17 -11.60 6.05
C MET A 20 -17.47 -10.61 7.19
N PRO A 21 -18.42 -10.94 8.10
CA PRO A 21 -18.68 -10.13 9.29
C PRO A 21 -17.40 -10.04 10.11
N SER A 22 -17.05 -8.84 10.58
CA SER A 22 -16.08 -8.76 11.68
C SER A 22 -16.68 -9.40 12.94
N ASP A 23 -15.84 -9.72 13.92
CA ASP A 23 -16.23 -10.32 15.22
C ASP A 23 -17.30 -9.54 16.03
N GLY A 24 -17.76 -8.39 15.52
CA GLY A 24 -18.87 -7.59 16.06
C GLY A 24 -20.10 -7.44 15.14
N GLY A 25 -20.27 -8.27 14.11
CA GLY A 25 -21.49 -8.31 13.28
C GLY A 25 -21.69 -7.10 12.35
N ARG A 26 -20.70 -6.22 12.19
CA ARG A 26 -20.71 -5.14 11.19
C ARG A 26 -19.91 -5.57 9.96
N PHE A 27 -20.46 -5.35 8.77
CA PHE A 27 -19.69 -5.43 7.52
C PHE A 27 -18.63 -4.32 7.54
N ALA A 28 -17.43 -4.65 8.00
CA ALA A 28 -16.29 -3.75 7.90
C ALA A 28 -15.77 -3.82 6.46
N ASN A 29 -15.53 -2.67 5.84
CA ASN A 29 -14.81 -2.62 4.58
C ASN A 29 -13.39 -3.16 4.81
N ARG A 30 -13.17 -4.42 4.42
CA ARG A 30 -11.89 -5.13 4.54
C ARG A 30 -11.21 -5.14 3.18
N ARG A 31 -9.96 -4.68 3.14
CA ARG A 31 -9.07 -4.87 1.98
C ARG A 31 -7.93 -5.80 2.39
N VAL A 32 -7.60 -6.76 1.53
CA VAL A 32 -6.54 -7.74 1.80
C VAL A 32 -5.53 -7.68 0.66
N TRP A 33 -4.25 -7.76 1.02
CA TRP A 33 -3.11 -7.86 0.10
C TRP A 33 -2.26 -9.07 0.49
N TYR A 34 -1.78 -9.78 -0.53
CA TYR A 34 -0.82 -10.86 -0.37
C TYR A 34 0.41 -10.54 -1.21
N PHE A 35 1.58 -10.58 -0.59
CA PHE A 35 2.86 -10.43 -1.27
C PHE A 35 3.59 -11.77 -1.22
N PRO A 36 3.70 -12.49 -2.35
CA PRO A 36 4.43 -13.75 -2.38
C PRO A 36 5.88 -13.48 -2.02
N ASN A 37 6.51 -14.43 -1.32
CA ASN A 37 7.94 -14.34 -1.11
C ASN A 37 8.65 -14.48 -2.46
N THR A 38 9.39 -13.46 -2.86
CA THR A 38 10.19 -13.45 -4.09
C THR A 38 11.70 -13.54 -3.81
N SER A 39 12.09 -13.52 -2.53
CA SER A 39 13.48 -13.56 -2.07
C SER A 39 13.77 -14.90 -1.38
N PHE A 40 14.86 -15.57 -1.78
CA PHE A 40 15.37 -16.78 -1.11
C PHE A 40 16.23 -16.41 0.12
N LYS A 41 15.85 -15.40 0.90
CA LYS A 41 16.59 -15.07 2.14
C LYS A 41 16.12 -16.01 3.27
N PRO A 42 17.04 -16.53 4.11
CA PRO A 42 16.70 -17.49 5.19
C PRO A 42 15.67 -16.97 6.20
N ASP A 43 15.59 -15.65 6.38
CA ASP A 43 14.72 -15.00 7.36
C ASP A 43 13.34 -14.61 6.78
N ASP A 44 13.08 -14.89 5.49
CA ASP A 44 11.80 -14.55 4.87
C ASP A 44 10.71 -15.55 5.24
N HIS A 45 9.49 -15.04 5.41
CA HIS A 45 8.32 -15.88 5.66
C HIS A 45 8.15 -16.90 4.51
N PRO A 46 8.13 -18.21 4.81
CA PRO A 46 8.17 -19.26 3.78
C PRO A 46 6.93 -19.27 2.87
N HIS A 47 5.87 -18.57 3.25
CA HIS A 47 4.58 -18.55 2.58
C HIS A 47 4.15 -17.15 2.10
N GLY A 48 5.08 -16.19 1.98
CA GLY A 48 4.76 -14.80 1.67
C GLY A 48 4.13 -14.06 2.86
N ARG A 49 3.68 -12.82 2.63
CA ARG A 49 3.20 -11.91 3.69
C ARG A 49 1.77 -11.45 3.42
N TRP A 50 0.93 -11.49 4.45
CA TRP A 50 -0.48 -11.14 4.37
C TRP A 50 -0.76 -9.84 5.10
N PHE A 51 -1.37 -8.90 4.39
CA PHE A 51 -1.78 -7.61 4.96
C PHE A 51 -3.26 -7.40 4.79
N GLU A 52 -3.87 -6.73 5.74
CA GLU A 52 -5.25 -6.27 5.63
C GLU A 52 -5.43 -4.87 6.20
N ALA A 53 -6.35 -4.11 5.63
CA ALA A 53 -6.81 -2.86 6.18
C ALA A 53 -8.30 -2.99 6.50
N ILE A 54 -8.64 -2.79 7.78
CA ILE A 54 -9.99 -2.89 8.30
C ILE A 54 -10.40 -1.51 8.84
N ASP A 55 -11.62 -1.06 8.55
CA ASP A 55 -12.19 0.11 9.22
C ASP A 55 -12.26 -0.13 10.73
N SER A 56 -11.54 0.68 11.50
CA SER A 56 -11.45 0.57 12.95
C SER A 56 -12.72 1.01 13.67
N GLY A 57 -13.63 1.72 12.97
CA GLY A 57 -14.77 2.41 13.57
C GLY A 57 -14.36 3.59 14.46
N LEU A 58 -13.07 3.82 14.67
CA LEU A 58 -12.50 4.91 15.45
C LEU A 58 -12.12 6.03 14.49
N ALA A 59 -12.69 7.22 14.68
CA ALA A 59 -12.34 8.39 13.90
C ALA A 59 -11.42 9.32 14.71
N LYS A 60 -10.16 8.94 14.91
CA LYS A 60 -9.15 9.82 15.52
C LYS A 60 -8.32 10.47 14.42
N ASP A 61 -8.42 11.79 14.27
CA ASP A 61 -7.59 12.59 13.35
C ASP A 61 -7.55 12.10 11.89
N GLY A 62 -8.69 11.57 11.41
CA GLY A 62 -8.82 11.01 10.07
C GLY A 62 -8.10 9.68 9.85
N LEU A 63 -7.55 9.07 10.90
CA LEU A 63 -7.11 7.69 10.92
C LEU A 63 -8.32 6.82 11.22
N LYS A 64 -8.70 5.97 10.26
CA LYS A 64 -9.93 5.17 10.30
C LYS A 64 -9.70 3.71 10.00
N ASN A 65 -8.49 3.32 9.55
CA ASN A 65 -8.18 1.93 9.25
C ASN A 65 -7.13 1.42 10.24
N VAL A 66 -7.23 0.16 10.63
CA VAL A 66 -6.09 -0.59 11.16
C VAL A 66 -5.49 -1.37 10.00
N LEU A 67 -4.24 -1.06 9.65
CA LEU A 67 -3.41 -1.89 8.78
C LEU A 67 -2.79 -2.98 9.65
N ILE A 68 -2.93 -4.24 9.26
CA ILE A 68 -2.52 -5.42 10.03
C ILE A 68 -1.73 -6.34 9.11
N GLU A 69 -0.61 -6.87 9.59
CA GLU A 69 0.02 -8.07 9.01
C GLU A 69 -0.42 -9.31 9.80
N ARG A 70 -0.63 -10.43 9.10
CA ARG A 70 -0.97 -11.72 9.70
C ARG A 70 -0.08 -12.84 9.17
N GLU A 71 0.04 -13.90 9.95
CA GLU A 71 0.72 -15.14 9.51
C GLU A 71 0.05 -15.75 8.27
N HIS A 72 -1.28 -15.67 8.21
CA HIS A 72 -2.13 -16.12 7.10
C HIS A 72 -3.49 -15.39 7.21
N PRO A 73 -4.43 -15.52 6.25
CA PRO A 73 -5.68 -14.72 6.21
C PRO A 73 -6.56 -14.76 7.46
N PHE A 74 -6.39 -15.80 8.30
CA PHE A 74 -7.13 -16.06 9.54
C PHE A 74 -6.21 -16.26 10.75
N GLY A 75 -4.92 -15.97 10.59
CA GLY A 75 -3.90 -16.17 11.62
C GLY A 75 -3.87 -15.03 12.63
N LYS A 76 -3.04 -15.18 13.66
CA LYS A 76 -2.81 -14.10 14.63
C LYS A 76 -2.20 -12.86 13.93
N PRO A 77 -2.53 -11.64 14.39
CA PRO A 77 -1.85 -10.45 13.92
C PRO A 77 -0.39 -10.47 14.37
N LEU A 78 0.52 -10.19 13.44
CA LEU A 78 1.95 -10.08 13.68
C LEU A 78 2.35 -8.63 13.94
N ALA A 79 1.74 -7.71 13.20
CA ALA A 79 2.03 -6.29 13.24
C ALA A 79 0.75 -5.48 12.95
N ARG A 80 0.65 -4.26 13.46
CA ARG A 80 -0.52 -3.41 13.23
C ARG A 80 -0.22 -1.92 13.38
N ARG A 81 -0.97 -1.10 12.64
CA ARG A 81 -0.92 0.36 12.74
C ARG A 81 -2.27 1.02 12.44
N LEU A 82 -2.60 2.06 13.20
CA LEU A 82 -3.70 2.95 12.86
C LEU A 82 -3.28 3.89 11.72
N THR A 83 -4.02 3.86 10.62
CA THR A 83 -3.73 4.56 9.36
C THR A 83 -4.96 5.28 8.82
N PRO A 84 -4.81 6.27 7.93
CA PRO A 84 -5.94 6.71 7.12
C PRO A 84 -6.41 5.58 6.20
N PRO A 85 -7.61 5.67 5.61
CA PRO A 85 -8.10 4.67 4.67
C PRO A 85 -7.08 4.30 3.59
N VAL A 86 -6.63 3.05 3.60
CA VAL A 86 -5.64 2.53 2.66
C VAL A 86 -6.37 2.06 1.40
N PHE A 87 -6.04 2.64 0.24
CA PHE A 87 -6.62 2.24 -1.03
C PHE A 87 -5.70 1.35 -1.87
N LYS A 88 -4.39 1.35 -1.58
CA LYS A 88 -3.37 0.63 -2.32
C LYS A 88 -2.19 0.33 -1.41
N LEU A 89 -1.53 -0.81 -1.60
CA LEU A 89 -0.37 -1.23 -0.79
C LEU A 89 0.63 -1.95 -1.68
N PHE A 90 1.91 -1.68 -1.46
CA PHE A 90 3.02 -2.39 -2.06
C PHE A 90 4.06 -2.73 -0.99
N LEU A 91 4.79 -3.82 -1.22
CA LEU A 91 5.93 -4.24 -0.42
C LEU A 91 7.16 -4.24 -1.32
N VAL A 92 8.11 -3.33 -1.05
CA VAL A 92 9.32 -3.14 -1.85
C VAL A 92 10.37 -2.35 -1.08
N ASP A 93 11.64 -2.71 -1.22
CA ASP A 93 12.81 -1.92 -0.76
C ASP A 93 12.89 -0.59 -1.54
N ILE A 94 12.13 0.42 -1.10
CA ILE A 94 11.96 1.67 -1.86
C ILE A 94 13.12 2.63 -1.62
N ASP A 95 13.74 2.57 -0.45
CA ASP A 95 14.87 3.40 -0.06
C ASP A 95 16.25 2.76 -0.36
N ARG A 96 16.26 1.47 -0.74
CA ARG A 96 17.43 0.65 -1.07
C ARG A 96 18.32 0.35 0.12
N ASN A 97 17.74 0.16 1.30
CA ASN A 97 18.43 -0.29 2.50
C ASN A 97 18.56 -1.82 2.59
N GLY A 98 17.99 -2.57 1.64
CA GLY A 98 18.04 -4.04 1.59
C GLY A 98 16.87 -4.75 2.31
N THR A 99 15.92 -3.97 2.83
CA THR A 99 14.71 -4.41 3.53
C THR A 99 13.49 -3.84 2.84
N ASP A 100 12.44 -4.64 2.68
CA ASP A 100 11.21 -4.13 2.09
C ASP A 100 10.49 -3.13 2.99
N ASP A 101 9.90 -2.12 2.36
CA ASP A 101 9.05 -1.11 2.97
C ASP A 101 7.59 -1.29 2.54
N LEU A 102 6.67 -0.86 3.39
CA LEU A 102 5.26 -0.75 3.05
C LEU A 102 5.00 0.61 2.41
N VAL A 103 4.76 0.62 1.10
CA VAL A 103 4.35 1.81 0.36
C VAL A 103 2.82 1.82 0.23
N ALA A 104 2.18 2.64 1.04
CA ALA A 104 0.72 2.71 1.16
C ALA A 104 0.13 3.93 0.44
N GLY A 105 -0.84 3.70 -0.43
CA GLY A 105 -1.75 4.73 -0.91
C GLY A 105 -2.85 4.96 0.12
N VAL A 106 -2.94 6.18 0.65
CA VAL A 106 -3.91 6.54 1.69
C VAL A 106 -4.83 7.69 1.26
N GLU A 107 -6.06 7.70 1.77
CA GLU A 107 -7.00 8.82 1.63
C GLU A 107 -7.05 9.65 2.91
N ARG A 108 -6.76 10.94 2.81
CA ARG A 108 -6.80 11.92 3.90
C ARG A 108 -7.91 12.92 3.67
N THR A 109 -8.70 13.21 4.71
CA THR A 109 -9.62 14.35 4.69
C THR A 109 -8.89 15.58 5.22
N ILE A 110 -8.72 16.61 4.37
CA ILE A 110 -8.07 17.87 4.72
C ILE A 110 -9.04 18.99 4.37
N ARG A 111 -9.46 19.79 5.37
CA ARG A 111 -10.42 20.90 5.20
C ARG A 111 -11.71 20.45 4.47
N GLY A 112 -12.28 19.33 4.89
CA GLY A 112 -13.51 18.77 4.33
C GLY A 112 -13.38 18.11 2.94
N ARG A 113 -12.20 18.12 2.32
CA ARG A 113 -11.95 17.46 1.01
C ARG A 113 -11.07 16.23 1.17
N LYS A 114 -11.38 15.17 0.41
CA LYS A 114 -10.55 13.96 0.35
C LYS A 114 -9.37 14.15 -0.59
N TRP A 115 -8.19 13.71 -0.16
CA TRP A 115 -6.94 13.77 -0.91
C TRP A 115 -6.24 12.42 -0.83
N LYS A 116 -5.72 11.94 -1.96
CA LYS A 116 -4.82 10.78 -1.95
C LYS A 116 -3.39 11.21 -1.64
N ARG A 117 -2.69 10.36 -0.89
CA ARG A 117 -1.28 10.50 -0.50
C ARG A 117 -0.58 9.15 -0.60
N VAL A 118 0.73 9.18 -0.66
CA VAL A 118 1.59 8.01 -0.52
C VAL A 118 2.27 8.12 0.83
N TYR A 119 2.14 7.11 1.68
CA TYR A 119 2.86 6.96 2.93
C TYR A 119 3.82 5.77 2.80
N VAL A 120 4.95 5.83 3.49
CA VAL A 120 5.95 4.76 3.53
C VAL A 120 6.22 4.41 4.99
N TYR A 121 6.22 3.11 5.28
CA TYR A 121 6.47 2.55 6.60
C TYR A 121 7.52 1.46 6.53
N GLU A 122 8.29 1.29 7.60
CA GLU A 122 9.14 0.12 7.76
C GLU A 122 8.25 -1.13 7.92
N SER A 123 8.52 -2.18 7.15
CA SER A 123 7.63 -3.35 7.14
C SER A 123 7.96 -4.39 8.21
N ARG A 124 9.19 -4.42 8.74
CA ARG A 124 9.65 -5.47 9.67
C ARG A 124 9.28 -5.21 11.12
N HIS A 125 9.05 -3.96 11.48
CA HIS A 125 8.74 -3.59 12.84
C HIS A 125 7.23 -3.74 13.12
N PRO A 126 6.80 -4.31 14.27
CA PRO A 126 5.40 -4.65 14.55
C PRO A 126 4.42 -3.48 14.55
N ASP A 127 4.89 -2.25 14.73
CA ASP A 127 4.06 -1.04 14.74
C ASP A 127 4.09 -0.23 13.42
N PHE A 128 4.76 -0.75 12.39
CA PHE A 128 5.00 -0.09 11.10
C PHE A 128 5.41 1.39 11.26
N PRO A 129 6.58 1.67 11.86
CA PRO A 129 7.01 3.04 12.09
C PRO A 129 7.11 3.78 10.75
N PRO A 130 6.67 5.05 10.71
CA PRO A 130 6.64 5.80 9.47
C PRO A 130 8.04 6.21 9.05
N LEU A 131 8.41 5.87 7.82
CA LEU A 131 9.60 6.41 7.15
C LEU A 131 9.26 7.74 6.48
N TRP A 132 8.04 7.85 5.92
CA TRP A 132 7.57 9.09 5.30
C TRP A 132 6.04 9.15 5.27
N LEU A 133 5.44 10.13 5.97
CA LEU A 133 3.99 10.33 6.01
C LEU A 133 3.50 11.39 5.01
N GLY A 134 4.20 11.51 3.88
CA GLY A 134 3.74 12.23 2.72
C GLY A 134 3.40 13.70 2.93
N SER A 135 4.29 14.60 2.50
CA SER A 135 3.82 15.84 1.87
C SER A 135 3.13 15.50 0.54
N ARG A 136 2.46 16.48 -0.09
CA ARG A 136 1.97 16.27 -1.46
C ARG A 136 3.17 15.89 -2.33
N LEU A 137 3.01 14.93 -3.26
CA LEU A 137 3.94 14.76 -4.38
C LEU A 137 3.93 16.04 -5.23
N SER A 138 4.41 16.03 -6.47
CA SER A 138 4.41 17.25 -7.28
C SER A 138 2.99 17.86 -7.36
N PHE A 139 1.96 17.02 -7.57
CA PHE A 139 0.59 17.50 -7.80
C PHE A 139 -0.48 16.67 -7.07
N VAL A 140 -1.76 16.80 -7.47
CA VAL A 140 -2.85 16.05 -6.82
C VAL A 140 -2.74 14.61 -7.27
N LEU A 141 -2.38 13.71 -6.36
CA LEU A 141 -2.32 12.29 -6.66
C LEU A 141 -3.72 11.74 -7.00
N TYR A 142 -3.82 11.03 -8.12
CA TYR A 142 -4.97 10.22 -8.49
C TYR A 142 -4.71 8.74 -8.25
N ASP A 143 -3.56 8.25 -8.72
CA ASP A 143 -3.11 6.88 -8.51
C ASP A 143 -1.59 6.75 -8.67
N PHE A 144 -1.01 5.63 -8.24
CA PHE A 144 0.41 5.33 -8.48
C PHE A 144 0.69 3.84 -8.60
N SER A 145 1.90 3.54 -9.07
CA SER A 145 2.46 2.19 -9.16
C SER A 145 3.94 2.22 -8.80
N ILE A 146 4.46 1.08 -8.34
CA ILE A 146 5.91 0.87 -8.20
C ILE A 146 6.45 0.45 -9.57
N VAL A 147 7.51 1.12 -10.00
CA VAL A 147 8.19 0.86 -11.28
C VAL A 147 9.70 0.96 -11.09
N THR A 148 10.45 0.43 -12.05
CA THR A 148 11.89 0.68 -12.10
C THR A 148 12.16 2.04 -12.75
N VAL A 149 12.74 2.97 -12.00
CA VAL A 149 13.19 4.29 -12.48
C VAL A 149 14.71 4.34 -12.40
N ARG A 150 15.39 4.56 -13.52
CA ARG A 150 16.87 4.60 -13.58
C ARG A 150 17.55 3.40 -12.90
N GLY A 151 17.01 2.20 -13.11
CA GLY A 151 17.55 0.94 -12.56
C GLY A 151 17.29 0.72 -11.07
N ARG A 152 16.40 1.49 -10.44
CA ARG A 152 16.07 1.40 -9.02
C ARG A 152 14.56 1.35 -8.81
N PRO A 153 14.06 0.73 -7.72
CA PRO A 153 12.67 0.88 -7.33
C PRO A 153 12.31 2.36 -7.19
N GLY A 154 11.17 2.73 -7.76
CA GLY A 154 10.66 4.09 -7.75
C GLY A 154 9.15 4.07 -7.91
N LEU A 155 8.57 5.26 -8.03
CA LEU A 155 7.14 5.44 -8.09
C LEU A 155 6.77 6.15 -9.39
N ARG A 156 5.77 5.64 -10.11
CA ARG A 156 5.09 6.35 -11.19
C ARG A 156 3.71 6.77 -10.71
N ALA A 157 3.47 8.07 -10.62
CA ALA A 157 2.22 8.67 -10.19
C ALA A 157 1.44 9.20 -11.38
N ALA A 158 0.15 8.89 -11.42
CA ALA A 158 -0.84 9.63 -12.19
C ALA A 158 -1.37 10.76 -11.30
N GLU A 159 -1.15 12.00 -11.70
CA GLU A 159 -1.46 13.21 -10.95
C GLU A 159 -2.32 14.18 -11.76
N ARG A 160 -2.84 15.20 -11.09
CA ARG A 160 -3.57 16.31 -11.71
C ARG A 160 -2.96 17.67 -11.35
N HIS A 161 -2.61 18.43 -12.38
CA HIS A 161 -2.06 19.79 -12.29
C HIS A 161 -2.94 20.74 -13.10
N PHE A 162 -3.53 21.75 -12.44
CA PHE A 162 -4.48 22.70 -13.07
C PHE A 162 -5.52 22.04 -14.01
N GLY A 163 -6.10 20.91 -13.57
CA GLY A 163 -7.10 20.16 -14.33
C GLY A 163 -6.54 19.13 -15.32
N ARG A 164 -5.30 19.30 -15.79
CA ARG A 164 -4.61 18.41 -16.73
C ARG A 164 -4.05 17.17 -16.02
N LYS A 165 -4.03 16.05 -16.73
CA LYS A 165 -3.38 14.81 -16.27
C LYS A 165 -1.88 14.92 -16.47
N VAL A 166 -1.12 14.53 -15.45
CA VAL A 166 0.34 14.52 -15.47
C VAL A 166 0.81 13.18 -14.96
N THR A 167 1.73 12.54 -15.68
CA THR A 167 2.43 11.36 -15.20
C THR A 167 3.82 11.77 -14.72
N SER A 168 4.11 11.50 -13.46
CA SER A 168 5.38 11.85 -12.81
C SER A 168 6.09 10.60 -12.30
N GLU A 169 7.40 10.54 -12.45
CA GLU A 169 8.25 9.49 -11.89
C GLU A 169 9.09 10.04 -10.73
N TYR A 170 9.24 9.22 -9.70
CA TYR A 170 9.93 9.58 -8.47
C TYR A 170 10.91 8.50 -8.05
N LEU A 171 12.00 8.95 -7.43
CA LEU A 171 12.91 8.10 -6.69
C LEU A 171 12.93 8.51 -5.23
N TRP A 172 13.13 7.54 -4.34
CA TRP A 172 13.44 7.86 -2.96
C TRP A 172 14.76 8.62 -2.89
N TYR A 173 14.78 9.70 -2.13
CA TYR A 173 15.95 10.55 -1.94
C TYR A 173 15.94 11.15 -0.54
N THR A 174 16.93 10.76 0.28
CA THR A 174 17.10 11.12 1.69
C THR A 174 15.89 10.79 2.57
N PHE A 175 14.86 11.64 2.57
CA PHE A 175 13.66 11.53 3.39
C PHE A 175 12.41 11.77 2.53
N GLY A 176 12.04 10.76 1.74
CA GLY A 176 10.87 10.79 0.86
C GLY A 176 11.20 10.80 -0.62
N PHE A 177 10.24 11.21 -1.45
CA PHE A 177 10.32 11.11 -2.90
C PHE A 177 10.77 12.41 -3.57
N ARG A 178 11.74 12.30 -4.49
CA ARG A 178 12.14 13.36 -5.40
C ARG A 178 11.68 13.05 -6.82
N THR A 179 11.04 14.02 -7.46
CA THR A 179 10.63 13.93 -8.87
C THR A 179 11.85 13.82 -9.78
N VAL A 180 11.82 12.83 -10.67
CA VAL A 180 12.88 12.56 -11.65
C VAL A 180 12.47 13.04 -13.03
N SER A 181 11.20 12.84 -13.39
CA SER A 181 10.61 13.32 -14.64
C SER A 181 9.11 13.53 -14.46
N SER A 182 8.55 14.49 -15.19
CA SER A 182 7.11 14.70 -15.28
C SER A 182 6.73 14.96 -16.73
N ARG A 183 5.65 14.34 -17.19
CA ARG A 183 5.10 14.50 -18.54
C ARG A 183 3.62 14.83 -18.41
N GLU A 184 3.20 15.92 -19.05
CA GLU A 184 1.78 16.20 -19.20
C GLU A 184 1.20 15.23 -20.23
N ASP A 185 0.09 14.59 -19.86
CA ASP A 185 -0.60 13.70 -20.77
C ASP A 185 -1.45 14.57 -21.70
N HIS A 186 -0.88 14.91 -22.86
CA HIS A 186 -1.63 15.49 -23.97
C HIS A 186 -2.51 14.41 -24.61
N ALA A 187 -3.49 13.91 -23.86
CA ALA A 187 -4.60 13.19 -24.46
C ALA A 187 -5.54 14.24 -25.09
N PRO A 188 -5.96 14.09 -26.35
CA PRO A 188 -7.00 14.92 -26.97
C PRO A 188 -8.35 14.79 -26.25
#